data_AF-A0A847ZT33-F1
#
_entry.id   AF-A0A847ZT33-F1
#
_cell.length_a   1.000
_cell.length_b   1.000
_cell.length_c   1.000
_cell.angle_alpha   90.00
_cell.angle_beta   90.00
_cell.angle_gamma   90.00
#
_symmetry.space_group_name_H-M   'P 1'
#
loop_
_entity.id
_entity.type
_entity.pdbx_description
1 polymer ?
#
loop_
_entity_poly.entity_id
_entity_poly.type
_entity_poly.pdbx_seq_one_letter_code
_entity_poly.pdbx_strand_id
1 'polypeptide(L)' 'HTLPTMAAGRYTGGLWVGSYVKICTHQWLDERGVAAVAPPAARQAATEGMEGHRRAAVFRLSRKQLA' A
#
# COMPACT_ATOMS: atom_id res chain seq x y z
N HIS A 1 -21.57 16.07 -20.70
CA HIS A 1 -22.19 15.16 -21.69
C HIS A 1 -21.26 14.07 -22.21
N THR A 2 -19.95 14.14 -21.95
CA THR A 2 -19.02 13.11 -22.38
C THR A 2 -19.11 11.94 -21.42
N LEU A 3 -19.91 10.93 -21.79
CA LEU A 3 -20.25 9.80 -20.94
C LEU A 3 -19.78 8.47 -21.57
N PRO A 4 -19.54 7.43 -20.75
CA PRO A 4 -19.19 6.10 -21.24
C PRO A 4 -20.39 5.45 -21.94
N THR A 5 -20.16 4.80 -23.09
CA THR A 5 -21.17 4.06 -23.86
C THR A 5 -21.02 2.55 -23.65
N MET A 6 -21.80 1.71 -24.37
CA MET A 6 -21.69 0.24 -24.28
C MET A 6 -21.84 -0.32 -22.86
N ALA A 7 -22.71 0.28 -22.04
CA ALA A 7 -22.92 -0.04 -20.62
C ALA A 7 -21.67 0.12 -19.72
N ALA A 8 -20.60 0.78 -20.18
CA ALA A 8 -19.39 1.02 -19.40
C ALA A 8 -19.64 1.90 -18.15
N GLY A 9 -20.76 2.62 -18.09
CA GLY A 9 -21.22 3.33 -16.90
C GLY A 9 -21.36 2.46 -15.64
N ARG A 10 -21.32 1.13 -15.77
CA ARG A 10 -21.31 0.18 -14.64
C ARG A 10 -19.98 0.18 -13.85
N TYR A 11 -18.87 0.58 -14.46
CA TYR A 11 -17.54 0.48 -13.86
C TYR A 11 -16.63 1.70 -14.11
N THR A 12 -17.07 2.67 -14.92
CA THR A 12 -16.36 3.96 -15.09
C THR A 12 -17.33 5.12 -15.17
N GLY A 13 -16.84 6.32 -14.85
CA GLY A 13 -17.62 7.57 -14.89
C GLY A 13 -17.43 8.36 -16.19
N GLY A 14 -18.25 9.39 -16.38
CA GLY A 14 -18.05 10.39 -17.44
C GLY A 14 -16.76 11.18 -17.27
N LEU A 15 -16.38 11.91 -18.31
CA LEU A 15 -15.20 12.77 -18.26
C LEU A 15 -15.36 13.82 -17.16
N TRP A 16 -14.34 13.93 -16.31
CA TRP A 16 -14.26 14.93 -15.26
C TRP A 16 -12.79 15.28 -14.98
N VAL A 17 -12.53 16.26 -14.11
CA VAL A 17 -11.17 16.76 -13.83
C VAL A 17 -10.21 15.66 -13.35
N GLY A 18 -10.71 14.69 -12.57
CA GLY A 18 -9.93 13.55 -12.10
C GLY A 18 -9.37 12.65 -13.19
N SER A 19 -9.93 12.68 -14.40
CA SER A 19 -9.36 11.99 -15.57
C SER A 19 -8.00 12.56 -15.99
N TYR A 20 -7.67 13.79 -15.54
CA TYR A 20 -6.45 14.51 -15.89
C TYR A 20 -5.48 14.70 -14.72
N VAL A 21 -5.80 14.19 -13.53
CA VAL A 21 -4.90 14.22 -12.37
C VAL A 21 -4.55 12.81 -11.89
N LYS A 22 -3.48 12.70 -11.11
CA LYS A 22 -3.07 11.47 -10.43
C LYS A 22 -3.19 11.67 -8.93
N ILE A 23 -3.79 10.71 -8.25
CA ILE A 23 -3.97 10.74 -6.81
C ILE A 23 -2.77 10.02 -6.17
N CYS A 24 -1.98 10.76 -5.40
CA CYS A 24 -0.88 10.20 -4.61
C CYS A 24 -1.39 9.85 -3.20
N THR A 25 -1.20 8.60 -2.78
CA THR A 25 -1.44 8.23 -1.38
C THR A 25 -0.21 8.57 -0.53
N HIS A 26 -0.44 8.89 0.74
CA HIS A 26 0.61 9.15 1.71
C HIS A 26 0.27 8.43 3.03
N GLN A 27 1.28 7.87 3.68
CA GLN A 27 1.15 7.19 4.96
C GLN A 27 2.33 7.56 5.86
N TRP A 28 2.04 7.76 7.14
CA TRP A 28 3.01 7.86 8.21
C TRP A 28 2.60 6.94 9.36
N LEU A 29 3.58 6.39 10.08
CA LEU A 29 3.34 5.51 11.23
C LEU A 29 4.15 5.99 12.43
N ASP A 30 3.49 6.09 13.58
CA ASP A 30 4.14 6.18 14.89
C ASP A 30 4.60 4.78 15.35
N GLU A 31 5.23 4.71 16.52
CA GLU A 31 5.74 3.44 17.07
C GLU A 31 4.62 2.40 17.28
N ARG A 32 3.42 2.84 17.67
CA ARG A 32 2.26 1.95 17.85
C ARG A 32 1.77 1.40 16.52
N GLY A 33 1.74 2.25 15.48
CA GLY A 33 1.42 1.85 14.11
C GLY A 33 2.43 0.83 13.57
N VAL A 34 3.72 1.06 13.79
CA VAL A 34 4.78 0.11 13.42
C VAL A 34 4.58 -1.22 14.15
N ALA A 35 4.33 -1.20 15.46
CA ALA A 35 4.08 -2.42 16.24
C ALA A 35 2.87 -3.21 15.73
N ALA A 36 1.84 -2.54 15.21
CA ALA A 36 0.66 -3.18 14.63
C ALA A 36 0.91 -3.75 13.22
N VAL A 37 1.62 -3.01 12.35
CA VAL A 37 1.72 -3.33 10.91
C VAL A 37 2.95 -4.16 10.56
N ALA A 38 4.08 -3.96 11.25
CA ALA A 38 5.32 -4.66 10.92
C ALA A 38 5.26 -6.19 11.12
N PRO A 39 4.59 -6.77 12.14
CA PRO A 39 4.52 -8.21 12.29
C PRO A 39 3.81 -8.94 11.14
N PRO A 40 2.59 -8.56 10.71
CA PRO A 40 1.97 -9.18 9.55
C PRO A 40 2.75 -8.90 8.25
N ALA A 41 3.31 -7.70 8.06
CA ALA A 41 4.12 -7.38 6.88
C ALA A 41 5.38 -8.26 6.79
N ALA A 42 6.07 -8.50 7.90
CA ALA A 42 7.22 -9.40 7.96
C ALA A 42 6.83 -10.85 7.63
N ARG A 43 5.70 -11.34 8.16
CA ARG A 43 5.21 -12.70 7.84
C ARG A 43 4.88 -12.83 6.35
N GLN A 44 4.15 -11.88 5.79
CA GLN A 44 3.79 -11.92 4.38
C GLN A 44 5.03 -11.87 3.48
N ALA A 45 5.97 -10.95 3.74
CA ALA A 45 7.20 -10.85 2.97
C ALA A 45 8.07 -12.11 3.06
N ALA A 46 8.06 -12.82 4.19
CA ALA A 46 8.75 -14.11 4.32
C ALA A 46 8.10 -15.18 3.42
N THR A 47 6.77 -15.26 3.40
CA THR A 47 6.02 -16.19 2.55
C THR A 47 6.23 -15.92 1.06
N GLU A 48 6.33 -14.64 0.67
CA GLU A 48 6.54 -14.20 -0.71
C GLU A 48 8.01 -14.25 -1.17
N GLY A 49 8.95 -14.57 -0.27
CA GLY A 49 10.40 -14.58 -0.58
C GLY A 49 11.03 -13.19 -0.72
N MET A 50 10.37 -12.15 -0.22
CA MET A 50 10.79 -10.74 -0.32
C MET A 50 11.68 -10.31 0.86
N GLU A 51 12.90 -10.82 0.90
CA GLU A 51 13.80 -10.67 2.06
C GLU A 51 14.09 -9.21 2.47
N GLY A 52 14.25 -8.31 1.49
CA GLY A 52 14.47 -6.88 1.77
C GLY A 52 13.29 -6.24 2.52
N HIS A 53 12.06 -6.60 2.13
CA HIS A 53 10.84 -6.10 2.78
C HIS A 53 10.70 -6.68 4.19
N ARG A 54 10.97 -7.97 4.35
CA ARG A 54 10.95 -8.64 5.66
C ARG A 54 11.93 -7.98 6.62
N ARG A 55 13.18 -7.78 6.21
CA ARG A 55 14.22 -7.15 7.03
C ARG A 55 13.85 -5.71 7.40
N ALA A 56 13.31 -4.94 6.45
CA ALA A 56 12.88 -3.57 6.72
C ALA A 56 11.78 -3.48 7.79
N ALA A 57 10.83 -4.43 7.80
CA ALA A 57 9.79 -4.53 8.81
C ALA A 57 10.35 -4.99 10.17
N VAL A 58 11.11 -6.08 10.20
CA VAL A 58 11.69 -6.66 11.44
C VAL A 58 12.64 -5.69 12.13
N PHE A 59 13.47 -4.96 11.37
CA PHE A 59 14.41 -3.97 11.92
C PHE A 59 13.71 -2.89 12.76
N ARG A 60 12.47 -2.55 12.41
CA ARG A 60 11.67 -1.55 13.12
C ARG A 60 10.91 -2.12 14.32
N LEU A 61 10.72 -3.45 14.39
CA LEU A 61 10.18 -4.13 15.57
C LEU A 61 11.23 -4.29 16.66
N SER A 62 12.45 -4.64 16.28
CA SER A 62 13.57 -4.58 17.21
C SER A 62 14.86 -4.27 16.45
N ARG A 63 15.53 -3.19 16.83
CA ARG A 63 16.83 -2.79 16.26
C ARG A 63 17.94 -3.83 16.47
N LYS A 64 17.70 -4.87 17.28
CA LYS A 64 18.67 -5.90 17.65
C LYS A 64 18.55 -7.22 16.87
N GLN A 65 17.51 -7.43 16.05
CA GLN A 65 17.22 -8.72 15.40
C GLN A 65 17.97 -8.98 14.07
N LEU A 66 19.12 -8.34 13.86
CA LEU A 66 19.93 -8.50 12.65
C LEU A 66 21.33 -9.07 12.93
N ALA A 67 21.48 -9.73 14.08
CA ALA A 67 22.62 -10.60 14.40
C ALA A 67 22.32 -12.02 13.92
#